data_AF-A0A1R1IGX0-F1
#
_entry.id   AF-A0A1R1IGX0-F1
#
_cell.length_a   1.000
_cell.length_b   1.000
_cell.length_c   1.000
_cell.angle_alpha   90.00
_cell.angle_beta   90.00
_cell.angle_gamma   90.00
#
_symmetry.space_group_name_H-M   'P 1'
#
loop_
_entity.id
_entity.type
_entity.pdbx_description
1 polymer ?
#
loop_
_entity_poly.entity_id
_entity_poly.type
_entity_poly.pdbx_seq_one_letter_code
_entity_poly.pdbx_strand_id
1 'polypeptide(L)'
;MSMSNLHPVPQSSAPDRRGEPWTDDDYRTMVTLCRQGAVIDELCEALGRTSQAVLGRAKRLLPMAERGAPGERVLAQLHKHLVSDDHYDWESHLAALPPPRPVINHVHPPAQLTGISGLHDNELLLVAAALFQAGKHTPTGRLMDECASAIRRRDLVDRFIQETVDQAHDVVNRSGYGFYPGYR
;
A
#
# COMPACT_ATOMS: atom_id res chain seq x y z
N MET A 1 23.86 4.69 -49.94
CA MET A 1 22.92 5.84 -49.91
C MET A 1 21.58 5.32 -49.42
N SER A 2 21.33 5.36 -48.10
CA SER A 2 20.04 4.94 -47.54
C SER A 2 19.15 6.16 -47.36
N MET A 3 17.99 6.16 -48.00
CA MET A 3 16.95 7.15 -47.83
C MET A 3 16.18 6.85 -46.54
N SER A 4 16.29 7.73 -45.56
CA SER A 4 15.41 7.76 -44.39
C SER A 4 14.01 8.18 -44.83
N ASN A 5 13.08 7.23 -44.90
CA ASN A 5 11.65 7.52 -45.02
C ASN A 5 11.15 8.06 -43.68
N LEU A 6 11.26 9.38 -43.50
CA LEU A 6 10.50 10.12 -42.50
C LEU A 6 9.02 10.06 -42.90
N HIS A 7 8.23 9.26 -42.20
CA HIS A 7 6.78 9.43 -42.20
C HIS A 7 6.47 10.84 -41.65
N PRO A 8 5.73 11.70 -42.37
CA PRO A 8 5.26 12.95 -41.81
C PRO A 8 4.26 12.62 -40.69
N VAL A 9 4.60 13.01 -39.46
CA VAL A 9 3.63 13.04 -38.36
C VAL A 9 2.58 14.08 -38.73
N PRO A 10 1.28 13.74 -38.86
CA PRO A 10 0.26 14.74 -39.08
C PRO A 10 0.24 15.68 -37.87
N GLN A 11 0.67 16.92 -38.07
CA GLN A 11 0.56 17.96 -37.07
C GLN A 11 -0.91 18.35 -36.94
N SER A 12 -1.56 17.94 -35.85
CA SER A 12 -2.91 18.37 -35.52
C SER A 12 -2.88 19.85 -35.13
N SER A 13 -3.18 20.72 -36.09
CA SER A 13 -3.23 22.19 -35.97
C SER A 13 -4.54 22.69 -35.38
N ALA A 14 -5.11 22.00 -34.38
CA ALA A 14 -6.25 22.52 -33.63
C ALA A 14 -5.73 23.50 -32.57
N PRO A 15 -6.40 24.67 -32.37
CA PRO A 15 -6.05 25.57 -31.30
C PRO A 15 -6.19 24.82 -29.97
N ASP A 16 -5.08 24.74 -29.28
CA ASP A 16 -4.96 23.97 -28.06
C ASP A 16 -5.57 24.78 -26.90
N ARG A 17 -6.84 24.48 -26.59
CA ARG A 17 -7.55 25.07 -25.44
C ARG A 17 -7.05 24.47 -24.11
N ARG A 18 -5.75 24.16 -23.95
CA ARG A 18 -5.22 23.57 -22.70
C ARG A 18 -5.50 24.51 -21.53
N GLY A 19 -6.01 23.95 -20.43
CA GLY A 19 -6.29 24.70 -19.21
C GLY A 19 -7.59 25.50 -19.22
N GLU A 20 -8.22 25.71 -20.37
CA GLU A 20 -9.54 26.36 -20.41
C GLU A 20 -10.61 25.48 -19.73
N PRO A 21 -11.56 26.09 -19.00
CA PRO A 21 -12.68 25.37 -18.42
C PRO A 21 -13.54 24.70 -19.51
N TRP A 22 -14.21 23.61 -19.15
CA TRP A 22 -15.21 22.98 -20.00
C TRP A 22 -16.55 23.68 -19.78
N THR A 23 -17.20 24.10 -20.86
CA THR A 23 -18.49 24.79 -20.83
C THR A 23 -19.65 23.82 -21.09
N ASP A 24 -20.87 24.24 -20.78
CA ASP A 24 -22.07 23.46 -21.13
C ASP A 24 -22.22 23.28 -22.65
N ASP A 25 -21.77 24.27 -23.43
CA ASP A 25 -21.75 24.19 -24.89
C ASP A 25 -20.77 23.13 -25.42
N ASP A 26 -19.60 22.99 -24.77
CA ASP A 26 -18.66 21.91 -25.08
C ASP A 26 -19.32 20.53 -24.87
N TYR A 27 -20.10 20.37 -23.79
CA TYR A 27 -20.82 19.11 -23.52
C TYR A 27 -21.99 18.88 -24.49
N ARG A 28 -22.77 19.91 -24.83
CA ARG A 28 -23.84 19.81 -25.84
C ARG A 28 -23.28 19.40 -27.20
N THR A 29 -22.16 19.99 -27.60
CA THR A 29 -21.45 19.65 -28.84
C THR A 29 -20.98 18.21 -28.82
N MET A 30 -20.34 17.78 -27.72
CA MET A 30 -19.88 16.40 -27.55
C MET A 30 -21.02 15.39 -27.65
N VAL A 31 -22.14 15.63 -26.95
CA VAL A 31 -23.33 14.76 -26.96
C VAL A 31 -23.93 14.69 -28.36
N THR A 32 -24.07 15.83 -29.03
CA THR A 32 -24.63 15.90 -30.39
C THR A 32 -23.81 15.09 -31.38
N LEU A 33 -22.49 15.30 -31.40
CA LEU A 33 -21.58 14.59 -32.28
C LEU A 33 -21.49 13.09 -31.94
N CYS A 34 -21.45 12.74 -30.65
CA CYS A 34 -21.48 11.34 -30.23
C CYS A 34 -22.79 10.65 -30.64
N ARG A 35 -23.94 11.33 -30.56
CA ARG A 35 -25.23 10.77 -31.04
C ARG A 35 -25.20 10.49 -32.54
N GLN A 36 -24.50 11.33 -33.31
CA GLN A 36 -24.29 11.15 -34.75
C GLN A 36 -23.26 10.04 -35.08
N GLY A 37 -22.57 9.49 -34.08
CA GLY A 37 -21.57 8.45 -34.26
C GLY A 37 -20.18 8.99 -34.61
N ALA A 38 -19.91 10.26 -34.31
CA ALA A 38 -18.63 10.89 -34.59
C ALA A 38 -17.45 10.14 -33.92
N VAL A 39 -16.33 10.07 -34.63
CA VAL A 39 -15.09 9.46 -34.13
C VAL A 39 -14.29 10.45 -33.28
N ILE A 40 -13.28 9.93 -32.57
CA ILE A 40 -12.49 10.74 -31.63
C ILE A 40 -11.83 11.96 -32.29
N ASP A 41 -11.35 11.82 -33.52
CA ASP A 41 -10.65 12.90 -34.22
C ASP A 41 -11.60 14.06 -34.55
N GLU A 42 -12.82 13.76 -35.00
CA GLU A 42 -13.87 14.75 -35.27
C GLU A 42 -14.27 15.50 -33.99
N LEU A 43 -14.38 14.78 -32.86
CA LEU A 43 -14.64 15.40 -31.56
C LEU A 43 -13.49 16.31 -31.11
N CYS A 44 -12.24 15.91 -31.34
CA CYS A 44 -11.07 16.71 -30.98
C CYS A 44 -11.01 18.00 -31.79
N GLU A 45 -11.28 17.91 -33.09
CA GLU A 45 -11.34 19.07 -34.00
C GLU A 45 -12.46 20.02 -33.59
N ALA A 46 -13.69 19.52 -33.42
CA ALA A 46 -14.85 20.33 -33.06
C ALA A 46 -14.69 21.04 -31.70
N LEU A 47 -14.05 20.38 -30.73
CA LEU A 47 -13.90 20.93 -29.38
C LEU A 47 -12.60 21.73 -29.19
N GLY A 48 -11.63 21.60 -30.11
CA GLY A 48 -10.28 22.17 -29.96
C GLY A 48 -9.52 21.58 -28.76
N ARG A 49 -9.66 20.27 -28.51
CA ARG A 49 -9.10 19.57 -27.34
C ARG A 49 -8.41 18.27 -27.73
N THR A 50 -7.52 17.79 -26.87
CA THR A 50 -6.83 16.51 -27.08
C THR A 50 -7.75 15.32 -26.86
N SER A 51 -7.43 14.19 -27.50
CA SER A 51 -8.18 12.93 -27.38
C SER A 51 -8.33 12.47 -25.93
N GLN A 52 -7.26 12.57 -25.14
CA GLN A 52 -7.30 12.22 -23.72
C GLN A 52 -8.26 13.11 -22.92
N ALA A 53 -8.31 14.41 -23.21
CA ALA A 53 -9.22 15.34 -22.54
C ALA A 53 -10.68 15.05 -22.91
N VAL A 54 -10.95 14.84 -24.21
CA VAL A 54 -12.27 14.46 -24.72
C VAL A 54 -12.74 13.15 -24.10
N LEU A 55 -11.94 12.09 -24.14
CA LEU A 55 -12.28 10.78 -23.56
C LEU A 55 -12.52 10.87 -22.04
N GLY A 56 -11.69 11.65 -21.33
CA GLY A 56 -11.86 11.88 -19.90
C GLY A 56 -13.20 12.53 -19.55
N ARG A 57 -13.70 13.42 -20.41
CA ARG A 57 -15.01 14.05 -20.23
C ARG A 57 -16.16 13.18 -20.71
N ALA A 58 -16.06 12.55 -21.87
CA ALA A 58 -17.06 11.61 -22.37
C ALA A 58 -17.37 10.51 -21.34
N LYS A 59 -16.33 10.04 -20.63
CA LYS A 59 -16.46 9.07 -19.54
C LYS A 59 -17.34 9.55 -18.38
N ARG A 60 -17.41 10.86 -18.12
CA ARG A 60 -18.30 11.42 -17.08
C ARG A 60 -19.76 11.48 -17.51
N LEU A 61 -20.03 11.48 -18.81
CA LEU A 61 -21.38 11.47 -19.37
C LEU A 61 -22.02 10.08 -19.34
N LEU A 62 -21.24 9.02 -19.10
CA LEU A 62 -21.74 7.66 -18.93
C LEU A 62 -22.42 7.47 -17.56
N PRO A 63 -23.34 6.48 -17.45
CA PRO A 63 -23.85 6.03 -16.17
C PRO A 63 -22.72 5.63 -15.23
N MET A 64 -22.91 5.87 -13.92
CA MET A 64 -21.86 5.68 -12.91
C MET A 64 -21.18 4.30 -12.98
N ALA A 65 -21.99 3.24 -13.15
CA ALA A 65 -21.52 1.86 -13.24
C ALA A 65 -20.61 1.59 -14.44
N GLU A 66 -20.71 2.41 -15.49
CA GLU A 66 -20.02 2.22 -16.77
C GLU A 66 -18.78 3.12 -16.90
N ARG A 67 -18.55 4.03 -15.95
CA ARG A 67 -17.33 4.85 -15.87
C ARG A 67 -16.08 4.03 -15.52
N GLY A 68 -16.16 2.72 -15.43
CA GLY A 68 -14.98 1.84 -15.39
C GLY A 68 -14.42 1.52 -16.77
N ALA A 69 -15.14 1.83 -17.85
CA ALA A 69 -14.81 1.35 -19.19
C ALA A 69 -13.40 1.77 -19.66
N PRO A 70 -12.70 0.91 -20.44
CA PRO A 70 -11.49 1.28 -21.18
C PRO A 70 -11.75 2.44 -22.14
N GLY A 71 -10.77 3.31 -22.33
CA GLY A 71 -10.91 4.54 -23.15
C GLY A 71 -11.47 4.28 -24.55
N GLU A 72 -11.02 3.21 -25.20
CA GLU A 72 -11.45 2.78 -26.55
C GLU A 72 -12.97 2.51 -26.65
N ARG A 73 -13.63 2.14 -25.55
CA ARG A 73 -15.05 1.78 -25.53
C ARG A 73 -15.96 2.93 -25.09
N VAL A 74 -15.39 4.01 -24.54
CA VAL A 74 -16.18 5.11 -23.95
C VAL A 74 -17.12 5.73 -24.97
N LEU A 75 -16.63 6.07 -26.17
CA LEU A 75 -17.46 6.72 -27.19
C LEU A 75 -18.52 5.78 -27.75
N ALA A 76 -18.18 4.52 -28.02
CA ALA A 76 -19.15 3.53 -28.50
C ALA A 76 -20.28 3.29 -27.47
N GLN A 77 -19.92 3.24 -26.19
CA GLN A 77 -20.88 3.06 -25.11
C GLN A 77 -21.76 4.29 -24.91
N LEU A 78 -21.18 5.50 -25.00
CA LEU A 78 -21.94 6.75 -24.94
C LEU A 78 -22.89 6.88 -26.12
N HIS A 79 -22.42 6.61 -27.34
CA HIS A 79 -23.26 6.57 -28.55
C HIS A 79 -24.46 5.62 -28.38
N LYS A 80 -24.22 4.41 -27.87
CA LYS A 80 -25.30 3.45 -27.61
C LYS A 80 -26.39 4.03 -26.72
N HIS A 81 -26.05 4.68 -25.61
CA HIS A 81 -27.04 5.32 -24.73
C HIS A 81 -27.77 6.45 -25.43
N LEU A 82 -27.04 7.32 -26.13
CA LEU A 82 -27.60 8.48 -26.81
C LEU A 82 -28.56 8.15 -27.95
N VAL A 83 -28.35 7.02 -28.65
CA VAL A 83 -29.25 6.55 -29.71
C VAL A 83 -30.42 5.75 -29.13
N SER A 84 -30.22 5.07 -28.00
CA SER A 84 -31.28 4.26 -27.38
C SER A 84 -32.31 5.12 -26.64
N ASP A 85 -31.90 6.30 -26.17
CA ASP A 85 -32.76 7.23 -25.43
C ASP A 85 -32.63 8.65 -25.97
N ASP A 86 -33.68 9.12 -26.64
CA ASP A 86 -33.74 10.48 -27.16
C ASP A 86 -33.64 11.54 -26.05
N HIS A 87 -34.10 11.21 -24.84
CA HIS A 87 -34.15 12.06 -23.67
C HIS A 87 -33.02 11.76 -22.66
N TYR A 88 -31.94 11.12 -23.11
CA TYR A 88 -30.78 10.79 -22.27
C TYR A 88 -30.26 12.02 -21.50
N ASP A 89 -30.43 12.00 -20.17
CA ASP A 89 -30.08 13.09 -19.26
C ASP A 89 -28.58 13.06 -18.89
N TRP A 90 -27.76 13.52 -19.83
CA TRP A 90 -26.32 13.60 -19.66
C TRP A 90 -25.90 14.62 -18.57
N GLU A 91 -26.73 15.63 -18.27
CA GLU A 91 -26.45 16.63 -17.23
C GLU A 91 -26.49 15.98 -15.84
N SER A 92 -27.51 15.16 -15.57
CA SER A 92 -27.62 14.38 -14.33
C SER A 92 -26.43 13.43 -14.17
N HIS A 93 -26.01 12.76 -15.24
CA HIS A 93 -24.80 11.95 -15.20
C HIS A 93 -23.56 12.82 -14.91
N LEU A 94 -23.36 13.94 -15.60
CA LEU A 94 -22.21 14.81 -15.37
C LEU A 94 -22.09 15.28 -13.91
N ALA A 95 -23.23 15.55 -13.26
CA ALA A 95 -23.35 15.97 -11.87
C ALA A 95 -23.15 14.83 -10.84
N ALA A 96 -23.39 13.57 -11.23
CA ALA A 96 -23.28 12.44 -10.32
C ALA A 96 -21.82 12.23 -9.85
N LEU A 97 -21.61 12.33 -8.54
CA LEU A 97 -20.33 12.06 -7.88
C LEU A 97 -20.22 10.57 -7.52
N PRO A 98 -19.06 9.93 -7.71
CA PRO A 98 -18.86 8.57 -7.24
C PRO A 98 -19.02 8.53 -5.71
N PRO A 99 -19.57 7.44 -5.14
CA PRO A 99 -19.59 7.28 -3.70
C PRO A 99 -18.16 7.38 -3.16
N PRO A 100 -17.94 8.00 -1.98
CA PRO A 100 -16.61 8.11 -1.40
C PRO A 100 -16.00 6.72 -1.28
N ARG A 101 -14.73 6.57 -1.68
CA ARG A 101 -14.02 5.29 -1.51
C ARG A 101 -14.06 4.92 -0.03
N PRO A 102 -14.39 3.67 0.34
CA PRO A 102 -14.33 3.23 1.73
C PRO A 102 -12.94 3.52 2.28
N VAL A 103 -12.87 4.17 3.44
CA VAL A 103 -11.60 4.33 4.15
C VAL A 103 -11.20 2.96 4.68
N ILE A 104 -10.32 2.27 3.94
CA ILE A 104 -9.71 1.04 4.43
C ILE A 104 -8.60 1.46 5.39
N ASN A 105 -8.87 1.39 6.69
CA ASN A 105 -7.84 1.55 7.70
C ASN A 105 -6.89 0.35 7.60
N HIS A 106 -5.77 0.52 6.89
CA HIS A 106 -4.68 -0.43 6.92
C HIS A 106 -4.05 -0.40 8.32
N VAL A 107 -4.50 -1.29 9.20
CA VAL A 107 -3.81 -1.55 10.46
C VAL A 107 -2.47 -2.18 10.08
N HIS A 108 -1.37 -1.44 10.22
CA HIS A 108 -0.04 -1.99 10.06
C HIS A 108 0.09 -3.20 11.01
N PRO A 109 0.58 -4.37 10.54
CA PRO A 109 0.84 -5.48 11.46
C PRO A 109 1.79 -4.99 12.55
N PRO A 110 1.59 -5.39 13.82
CA PRO A 110 2.45 -4.95 14.91
C PRO A 110 3.90 -5.28 14.56
N ALA A 111 4.81 -4.32 14.80
CA ALA A 111 6.22 -4.49 14.52
C ALA A 111 6.72 -5.79 15.20
N GLN A 112 7.08 -6.78 14.39
CA GLN A 112 7.70 -8.00 14.90
C GLN A 112 9.11 -7.63 15.34
N LEU A 113 9.31 -7.51 16.64
CA LEU A 113 10.64 -7.34 17.22
C LEU A 113 11.42 -8.64 17.02
N THR A 114 12.63 -8.55 16.47
CA THR A 114 13.53 -9.70 16.24
C THR A 114 14.74 -9.64 17.17
N GLY A 115 15.40 -10.78 17.39
CA GLY A 115 16.59 -10.88 18.25
C GLY A 115 16.25 -10.76 19.74
N ILE A 116 17.20 -10.30 20.57
CA ILE A 116 16.99 -10.13 22.03
C ILE A 116 15.80 -9.24 22.35
N SER A 117 15.57 -8.20 21.55
CA SER A 117 14.42 -7.29 21.70
C SER A 117 13.08 -7.99 21.51
N GLY A 118 13.04 -9.08 20.75
CA GLY A 118 11.84 -9.87 20.49
C GLY A 118 11.58 -10.99 21.52
N LEU A 119 12.55 -11.29 22.37
CA LEU A 119 12.38 -12.30 23.42
C LEU A 119 11.41 -11.81 24.48
N HIS A 120 10.53 -12.70 24.94
CA HIS A 120 9.80 -12.52 26.18
C HIS A 120 10.75 -12.58 27.38
N ASP A 121 10.33 -12.03 28.51
CA ASP A 121 11.20 -11.91 29.70
C ASP A 121 11.74 -13.27 30.16
N ASN A 122 10.90 -14.31 30.17
CA ASN A 122 11.33 -15.67 30.54
C ASN A 122 12.38 -16.22 29.56
N GLU A 123 12.21 -15.96 28.26
CA GLU A 123 13.13 -16.43 27.23
C GLU A 123 14.47 -15.68 27.31
N LEU A 124 14.41 -14.38 27.60
CA LEU A 124 15.59 -13.55 27.83
C LEU A 124 16.39 -14.03 29.04
N LEU A 125 15.73 -14.30 30.17
CA LEU A 125 16.37 -14.80 31.39
C LEU A 125 17.00 -16.18 31.15
N LEU A 126 16.30 -17.07 30.46
CA LEU A 126 16.81 -18.39 30.09
C LEU A 126 18.05 -18.30 29.19
N VAL A 127 18.00 -17.46 28.15
CA VAL A 127 19.13 -17.25 27.24
C VAL A 127 20.32 -16.65 27.99
N ALA A 128 20.09 -15.66 28.86
CA ALA A 128 21.15 -15.06 29.67
C ALA A 128 21.81 -16.07 30.61
N ALA A 129 21.03 -16.92 31.28
CA ALA A 129 21.53 -17.98 32.16
C ALA A 129 22.33 -19.03 31.38
N ALA A 130 21.85 -19.44 30.21
CA ALA A 130 22.55 -20.39 29.34
C ALA A 130 23.89 -19.83 28.84
N LEU A 131 23.92 -18.54 28.44
CA LEU A 131 25.14 -17.86 28.00
C LEU A 131 26.16 -17.69 29.13
N PHE A 132 25.69 -17.41 30.34
CA PHE A 132 26.55 -17.35 31.52
C PHE A 132 27.22 -18.70 31.81
N GLN A 133 26.48 -19.81 31.69
CA GLN A 133 27.02 -21.15 31.85
C GLN A 133 27.98 -21.54 30.72
N ALA A 134 27.64 -21.19 29.47
CA ALA A 134 28.46 -21.48 28.28
C ALA A 134 29.72 -20.62 28.18
N GLY A 135 29.73 -19.43 28.79
CA GLY A 135 30.83 -18.46 28.76
C GLY A 135 32.16 -18.98 29.31
N LYS A 136 32.18 -20.14 29.98
CA LYS A 136 33.40 -20.85 30.38
C LYS A 136 34.13 -21.54 29.21
N HIS A 137 33.44 -21.81 28.10
CA HIS A 137 33.94 -22.64 27.01
C HIS A 137 33.81 -21.98 25.62
N THR A 138 33.15 -20.83 25.48
CA THR A 138 32.95 -20.15 24.20
C THR A 138 32.90 -18.63 24.36
N PRO A 139 33.52 -17.83 23.47
CA PRO A 139 33.46 -16.37 23.55
C PRO A 139 32.04 -15.86 23.18
N THR A 140 31.24 -15.54 24.20
CA THR A 140 29.87 -15.03 24.07
C THR A 140 29.70 -13.55 24.46
N GLY A 141 30.82 -12.82 24.65
CA GLY A 141 30.85 -11.49 25.28
C GLY A 141 29.82 -10.49 24.74
N ARG A 142 29.74 -10.33 23.41
CA ARG A 142 28.78 -9.39 22.81
C ARG A 142 27.32 -9.75 23.10
N LEU A 143 26.97 -11.03 23.02
CA LEU A 143 25.59 -11.47 23.26
C LEU A 143 25.23 -11.38 24.75
N MET A 144 26.19 -11.62 25.64
CA MET A 144 26.03 -11.39 27.07
C MET A 144 25.81 -9.91 27.40
N ASP A 145 26.54 -8.99 26.76
CA ASP A 145 26.36 -7.54 26.93
C ASP A 145 24.98 -7.08 26.45
N GLU A 146 24.50 -7.64 25.33
CA GLU A 146 23.18 -7.36 24.79
C GLU A 146 22.07 -7.88 25.71
N CYS A 147 22.20 -9.10 26.25
CA CYS A 147 21.28 -9.65 27.24
C CYS A 147 21.29 -8.83 28.54
N ALA A 148 22.47 -8.47 29.07
CA ALA A 148 22.61 -7.67 30.28
C ALA A 148 22.02 -6.26 30.12
N SER A 149 22.12 -5.69 28.92
CA SER A 149 21.49 -4.41 28.59
C SER A 149 19.96 -4.53 28.51
N ALA A 150 19.44 -5.60 27.92
CA ALA A 150 18.00 -5.85 27.85
C ALA A 150 17.38 -6.12 29.23
N ILE A 151 18.02 -6.92 30.07
CA ILE A 151 17.59 -7.20 31.45
C ILE A 151 17.49 -5.90 32.27
N ARG A 152 18.49 -5.02 32.17
CA ARG A 152 18.47 -3.71 32.86
C ARG A 152 17.37 -2.79 32.34
N ARG A 153 17.18 -2.73 31.01
CA ARG A 153 16.13 -1.88 30.40
C ARG A 153 14.71 -2.31 30.79
N ARG A 154 14.52 -3.60 31.07
CA ARG A 154 13.22 -4.19 31.45
C ARG A 154 13.04 -4.38 32.95
N ASP A 155 13.99 -3.90 33.76
CA ASP A 155 13.96 -4.01 35.22
C ASP A 155 13.86 -5.45 35.76
N LEU A 156 14.55 -6.39 35.10
CA LEU A 156 14.49 -7.82 35.42
C LEU A 156 15.69 -8.32 36.25
N VAL A 157 16.50 -7.43 36.81
CA VAL A 157 17.77 -7.79 37.48
C VAL A 157 17.52 -8.68 38.69
N ASP A 158 16.62 -8.28 39.59
CA ASP A 158 16.32 -9.04 40.81
C ASP A 158 15.74 -10.41 40.49
N ARG A 159 14.88 -10.45 39.45
CA ARG A 159 14.28 -11.69 38.98
C ARG A 159 15.32 -12.65 38.39
N PHE A 160 16.28 -12.13 37.62
CA PHE A 160 17.40 -12.92 37.10
C PHE A 160 18.24 -13.53 38.22
N ILE A 161 18.53 -12.74 39.27
CA ILE A 161 19.29 -13.22 40.43
C ILE A 161 18.51 -14.34 41.13
N GLN A 162 17.21 -14.14 41.39
CA GLN A 162 16.38 -15.14 42.04
C GLN A 162 16.30 -16.44 41.24
N GLU A 163 16.02 -16.37 39.94
CA GLU A 163 15.95 -17.57 39.08
C GLU A 163 17.29 -18.31 39.01
N THR A 164 18.42 -17.59 39.03
CA THR A 164 19.76 -18.20 39.06
C THR A 164 20.03 -18.88 40.41
N VAL A 165 19.61 -18.28 41.52
CA VAL A 165 19.73 -18.84 42.88
C VAL A 165 18.89 -20.10 43.01
N ASP A 166 17.64 -20.08 42.54
CA ASP A 166 16.73 -21.23 42.56
C ASP A 166 17.30 -22.38 41.71
N GLN A 167 17.83 -22.06 40.52
CA GLN A 167 18.48 -23.06 39.67
C GLN A 167 19.73 -23.66 40.32
N ALA A 168 20.53 -22.86 41.04
CA ALA A 168 21.69 -23.34 41.77
C ALA A 168 21.28 -24.27 42.94
N HIS A 169 20.24 -23.89 43.70
CA HIS A 169 19.69 -24.75 44.76
C HIS A 169 19.21 -26.09 44.21
N ASP A 170 18.49 -26.08 43.09
CA ASP A 170 18.02 -27.30 42.44
C ASP A 170 19.16 -28.21 41.96
N VAL A 171 20.25 -27.63 41.44
CA VAL A 171 21.44 -28.39 41.03
C VAL A 171 22.14 -29.00 42.24
N VAL A 172 22.32 -28.24 43.32
CA VAL A 172 22.94 -28.73 44.56
C VAL A 172 22.11 -29.84 45.20
N ASN A 173 20.79 -29.65 45.28
CA ASN A 173 19.85 -30.64 45.83
C ASN A 173 19.83 -31.93 44.98
N ARG A 174 19.93 -31.81 43.64
CA ARG A 174 20.06 -32.96 42.73
C ARG A 174 21.40 -33.67 42.82
N SER A 175 22.46 -32.96 43.20
CA SER A 175 23.84 -33.49 43.24
C SER A 175 24.18 -34.26 44.51
N GLY A 176 23.26 -34.35 45.49
CA GLY A 176 23.37 -35.28 46.61
C GLY A 176 24.52 -35.02 47.60
N TYR A 177 25.05 -33.80 47.70
CA TYR A 177 25.99 -33.47 48.78
C TYR A 177 25.24 -33.25 50.09
N GLY A 178 24.99 -34.35 50.79
CA GLY A 178 24.63 -34.34 52.21
C GLY A 178 25.74 -33.68 53.02
N PHE A 179 25.39 -32.60 53.71
CA PHE A 179 26.20 -32.03 54.79
C PHE A 179 26.34 -33.12 55.87
N TYR A 180 27.51 -33.75 56.00
CA TYR A 180 27.83 -34.60 57.15
C TYR A 180 28.51 -33.75 58.23
N PRO A 181 27.83 -33.43 59.35
CA PRO A 181 28.49 -32.84 60.50
C PRO A 181 29.08 -33.97 61.34
N GLY A 182 30.42 -34.05 61.43
CA GLY A 182 31.02 -34.94 62.42
C GLY A 182 32.52 -35.15 62.27
N TYR A 183 33.31 -34.30 62.93
CA TYR A 183 34.49 -34.77 63.67
C TYR A 183 34.57 -33.96 64.98
N ARG A 184 34.37 -34.68 66.09
CA ARG A 184 34.92 -34.35 67.41
C ARG A 184 36.32 -34.96 67.47
#